data_AF-A0A2R5LBB6-F1
#
_entry.id   AF-A0A2R5LBB6-F1
#
_cell.length_a   1.000
_cell.length_b   1.000
_cell.length_c   1.000
_cell.angle_alpha   90.00
_cell.angle_beta   90.00
_cell.angle_gamma   90.00
#
_symmetry.space_group_name_H-M   'P 1'
#
loop_
_entity.id
_entity.type
_entity.pdbx_description
1 polymer ?
#
loop_
_entity_poly.entity_id
_entity_poly.type
_entity_poly.pdbx_seq_one_letter_code
_entity_poly.pdbx_strand_id
1 'polypeptide(L)'
;MGCEGWIEGADPSTTMLHGYVSTAASSSKFHRRGTSCVPRPRWDISWSVRWSASCARFHWPRSRTWSVSWLPALCAALLSLLCYLNSLDGDFVHDDMVAVVGNRDVTGEHALSALWVNDFWGRPMADPQSHKSYRPLTVLTFRANHYASGGLEVRGFHGVNVALHVACSVLVARV
;
A
#
# COMPACT_ATOMS: atom_id res chain seq x y z
N MET A 1 -49.14 10.80 -55.08
CA MET A 1 -48.90 11.56 -53.84
C MET A 1 -47.40 11.42 -53.60
N GLY A 2 -46.55 12.25 -54.21
CA GLY A 2 -46.29 13.65 -53.83
C GLY A 2 -45.13 13.65 -52.84
N CYS A 3 -43.86 13.84 -53.26
CA CYS A 3 -43.18 15.13 -53.50
C CYS A 3 -43.01 15.92 -52.17
N GLU A 4 -41.86 16.43 -51.72
CA GLU A 4 -40.45 16.60 -52.20
C GLU A 4 -39.56 16.73 -50.92
N GLY A 5 -38.21 16.83 -50.89
CA GLY A 5 -37.17 16.84 -51.93
C GLY A 5 -36.10 17.94 -51.73
N TRP A 6 -34.97 17.62 -51.06
CA TRP A 6 -33.67 18.37 -51.07
C TRP A 6 -33.67 19.81 -50.48
N ILE A 7 -32.60 20.61 -50.28
CA ILE A 7 -31.14 20.72 -50.66
C ILE A 7 -30.36 21.24 -49.39
N GLU A 8 -29.08 20.96 -49.10
CA GLU A 8 -27.79 21.62 -49.54
C GLU A 8 -26.62 20.92 -48.78
N GLY A 9 -25.36 20.71 -49.24
CA GLY A 9 -24.55 21.25 -50.36
C GLY A 9 -23.35 22.05 -49.80
N ALA A 10 -22.10 21.53 -49.70
CA ALA A 10 -21.01 21.51 -50.71
C ALA A 10 -20.48 22.92 -51.12
N ASP A 11 -19.18 23.25 -51.21
CA ASP A 11 -17.91 22.47 -51.07
C ASP A 11 -16.69 23.41 -50.73
N PRO A 12 -15.37 23.05 -50.83
CA PRO A 12 -14.27 23.71 -50.07
C PRO A 12 -13.35 24.65 -50.92
N SER A 13 -12.19 25.00 -50.35
CA SER A 13 -10.97 25.59 -50.97
C SER A 13 -10.97 27.09 -51.32
N THR A 14 -9.97 27.83 -50.79
CA THR A 14 -9.27 28.92 -51.49
C THR A 14 -7.87 29.13 -50.88
N THR A 15 -6.91 29.14 -51.79
CA THR A 15 -5.45 29.06 -51.68
C THR A 15 -4.76 30.39 -51.30
N MET A 16 -3.46 30.30 -50.98
CA MET A 16 -2.42 31.36 -51.12
C MET A 16 -2.47 32.54 -50.14
N LEU A 17 -1.38 33.23 -49.78
CA LEU A 17 0.09 33.02 -49.65
C LEU A 17 0.66 34.45 -49.45
N HIS A 18 1.84 34.54 -48.83
CA HIS A 18 2.78 35.69 -48.91
C HIS A 18 2.44 37.00 -48.16
N GLY A 19 3.49 37.64 -47.58
CA GLY A 19 3.38 39.00 -47.03
C GLY A 19 4.29 39.35 -45.83
N TYR A 20 5.61 39.20 -45.94
CA TYR A 20 6.55 39.83 -45.00
C TYR A 20 6.59 41.36 -45.23
N VAL A 21 6.72 42.18 -44.18
CA VAL A 21 7.69 43.31 -44.07
C VAL A 21 7.44 44.18 -42.82
N SER A 22 8.56 44.50 -42.17
CA SER A 22 8.89 45.50 -41.15
C SER A 22 7.95 46.69 -40.84
N THR A 23 7.94 47.10 -39.57
CA THR A 23 8.65 48.33 -39.16
C THR A 23 8.88 48.38 -37.65
N ALA A 24 9.98 49.01 -37.23
CA ALA A 24 10.32 49.26 -35.84
C ALA A 24 10.26 50.76 -35.54
N ALA A 25 9.80 51.16 -34.34
CA ALA A 25 10.28 52.37 -33.67
C ALA A 25 9.79 52.47 -32.21
N SER A 26 10.71 52.87 -31.34
CA SER A 26 10.49 53.36 -29.98
C SER A 26 9.55 54.57 -29.93
N SER A 27 8.73 54.73 -28.87
CA SER A 27 8.97 55.80 -27.86
C SER A 27 7.87 56.02 -26.80
N SER A 28 8.34 56.62 -25.70
CA SER A 28 7.61 57.43 -24.71
C SER A 28 6.89 56.75 -23.54
N LYS A 29 7.18 57.26 -22.34
CA LYS A 29 6.54 56.94 -21.06
C LYS A 29 5.35 57.89 -20.85
N PHE A 30 4.22 57.39 -20.34
CA PHE A 30 3.29 58.25 -19.57
C PHE A 30 2.63 57.50 -18.40
N HIS A 31 1.92 58.25 -17.55
CA HIS A 31 1.82 58.00 -16.12
C HIS A 31 0.59 57.17 -15.65
N ARG A 32 0.80 56.52 -14.49
CA ARG A 32 -0.16 55.82 -13.60
C ARG A 32 -1.66 56.21 -13.70
N ARG A 33 -2.54 55.20 -13.60
CA ARG A 33 -3.40 54.96 -12.41
C ARG A 33 -4.23 53.66 -12.49
N GLY A 34 -4.45 53.00 -11.34
CA GLY A 34 -5.69 52.26 -11.06
C GLY A 34 -5.77 50.75 -11.35
N THR A 35 -5.00 49.91 -10.65
CA THR A 35 -5.36 48.48 -10.54
C THR A 35 -6.28 48.25 -9.33
N SER A 36 -7.59 48.13 -9.57
CA SER A 36 -8.52 47.58 -8.57
C SER A 36 -8.46 46.05 -8.62
N CYS A 37 -7.62 45.47 -7.77
CA CYS A 37 -7.50 44.01 -7.66
C CYS A 37 -8.45 43.51 -6.56
N VAL A 38 -9.55 42.86 -6.96
CA VAL A 38 -10.42 42.13 -6.04
C VAL A 38 -9.61 40.99 -5.38
N PRO A 39 -9.52 40.93 -4.04
CA PRO A 39 -8.75 39.88 -3.38
C PRO A 39 -9.48 38.54 -3.50
N ARG A 40 -8.82 37.54 -4.09
CA ARG A 40 -9.26 36.13 -3.95
C ARG A 40 -8.95 35.66 -2.52
N PRO A 41 -9.85 34.92 -1.84
CA PRO A 41 -9.55 34.34 -0.54
C PRO A 41 -8.44 33.30 -0.69
N ARG A 42 -7.24 33.65 -0.23
CA ARG A 42 -6.09 32.76 -0.14
C ARG A 42 -6.17 32.05 1.20
N TRP A 43 -6.59 30.79 1.19
CA TRP A 43 -6.57 29.92 2.37
C TRP A 43 -5.13 29.50 2.70
N ASP A 44 -4.26 30.47 3.00
CA ASP A 44 -2.97 30.20 3.64
C ASP A 44 -3.26 29.81 5.10
N ILE A 45 -3.50 28.52 5.32
CA ILE A 45 -3.47 27.92 6.65
C ILE A 45 -2.01 27.94 7.10
N SER A 46 -1.61 29.08 7.68
CA SER A 46 -0.30 29.27 8.28
C SER A 46 -0.17 28.37 9.49
N TRP A 47 0.29 27.13 9.28
CA TRP A 47 0.82 26.25 10.30
C TRP A 47 2.14 26.79 10.84
N SER A 48 2.09 27.99 11.40
CA SER A 48 3.15 28.59 12.20
C SER A 48 3.15 27.93 13.58
N VAL A 49 3.33 26.61 13.58
CA VAL A 49 3.81 25.86 14.74
C VAL A 49 5.14 26.50 15.11
N ARG A 50 5.11 27.38 16.12
CA ARG A 50 6.30 27.98 16.70
C ARG A 50 7.04 26.87 17.41
N TRP A 51 7.85 26.13 16.66
CA TRP A 51 8.91 25.30 17.20
C TRP A 51 9.86 26.22 17.95
N SER A 52 9.59 26.40 19.25
CA SER A 52 10.56 26.98 20.16
C SER A 52 11.80 26.12 20.06
N ALA A 53 12.85 26.68 19.45
CA ALA A 53 14.15 26.06 19.31
C ALA A 53 14.90 26.03 20.66
N SER A 54 14.24 25.48 21.68
CA SER A 54 14.91 24.75 22.74
C SER A 54 15.58 23.55 22.09
N CYS A 55 16.73 23.82 21.47
CA CYS A 55 17.71 22.83 21.07
C CYS A 55 18.32 22.21 22.34
N ALA A 56 17.47 21.54 23.12
CA ALA A 56 17.87 20.37 23.86
C ALA A 56 18.45 19.42 22.81
N ARG A 57 19.77 19.52 22.60
CA ARG A 57 20.53 18.53 21.86
C ARG A 57 20.10 17.20 22.44
N PHE A 58 19.42 16.37 21.64
CA PHE A 58 19.11 15.02 22.04
C PHE A 58 20.44 14.27 22.00
N HIS A 59 21.19 14.36 23.10
CA HIS A 59 22.46 13.70 23.28
C HIS A 59 22.17 12.19 23.33
N TRP A 60 22.08 11.54 22.17
CA TRP A 60 22.02 10.09 22.11
C TRP A 60 23.23 9.54 22.85
N PRO A 61 23.07 8.82 23.98
CA PRO A 61 24.20 8.40 24.78
C PRO A 61 25.09 7.45 23.97
N ARG A 62 26.26 7.96 23.53
CA ARG A 62 27.27 7.18 22.78
C ARG A 62 28.07 6.21 23.67
N SER A 63 27.52 5.85 24.83
CA SER A 63 27.97 4.77 25.69
C SER A 63 27.00 3.58 25.63
N ARG A 64 26.50 3.24 24.42
CA ARG A 64 25.99 1.89 24.14
C ARG A 64 27.19 0.94 24.17
N THR A 65 27.58 0.52 25.37
CA THR A 65 28.37 -0.69 25.53
C THR A 65 27.55 -1.82 24.91
N TRP A 66 28.17 -2.63 24.06
CA TRP A 66 27.54 -3.81 23.46
C TRP A 66 27.45 -4.95 24.49
N SER A 67 26.89 -4.64 25.66
CA SER A 67 26.42 -5.67 26.57
C SER A 67 25.26 -6.38 25.88
N VAL A 68 25.33 -7.71 25.82
CA VAL A 68 24.29 -8.56 25.24
C VAL A 68 23.12 -8.65 26.23
N SER A 69 22.51 -7.50 26.51
CA SER A 69 21.38 -7.40 27.43
C SER A 69 20.19 -8.10 26.78
N TRP A 70 19.69 -9.15 27.42
CA TRP A 70 18.48 -9.85 26.96
C TRP A 70 17.20 -9.07 27.26
N LEU A 71 17.28 -8.05 28.11
CA LEU A 71 16.12 -7.27 28.57
C LEU A 71 15.24 -6.71 27.44
N PRO A 72 15.77 -6.06 26.37
CA PRO A 72 14.92 -5.57 25.28
C PRO A 72 14.17 -6.68 24.54
N ALA A 73 14.80 -7.85 24.39
CA ALA A 73 14.19 -9.00 23.72
C ALA A 73 13.17 -9.74 24.60
N LEU A 74 13.40 -9.81 25.92
CA LEU A 74 12.41 -10.30 26.87
C LEU A 74 11.20 -9.37 26.95
N CYS A 75 11.42 -8.06 26.93
CA CYS A 75 10.33 -7.08 26.82
C CYS A 75 9.58 -7.22 25.49
N ALA A 76 10.28 -7.38 24.36
CA ALA A 76 9.65 -7.62 23.06
C ALA A 76 8.83 -8.91 23.03
N ALA A 77 9.35 -10.01 23.60
CA ALA A 77 8.63 -11.29 23.71
C ALA A 77 7.37 -11.17 24.58
N LEU A 78 7.49 -10.53 25.74
CA LEU A 78 6.37 -10.35 26.66
C LEU A 78 5.27 -9.46 26.05
N LEU A 79 5.64 -8.33 25.45
CA LEU A 79 4.69 -7.42 24.83
C LEU A 79 4.00 -8.07 23.62
N SER A 80 4.76 -8.70 22.71
CA SER A 80 4.18 -9.41 21.55
C SER A 80 3.26 -10.56 21.97
N LEU A 81 3.58 -11.31 23.03
CA LEU A 81 2.66 -12.31 23.56
C LEU A 81 1.39 -11.66 24.12
N LEU A 82 1.51 -10.73 25.08
CA LEU A 82 0.37 -10.11 25.76
C LEU A 82 -0.59 -9.38 24.81
N CYS A 83 -0.07 -8.74 23.76
CA CYS A 83 -0.89 -8.05 22.74
C CYS A 83 -1.75 -8.98 21.87
N TYR A 84 -1.44 -10.27 21.82
CA TYR A 84 -2.16 -11.26 20.99
C TYR A 84 -2.73 -12.44 21.78
N LEU A 85 -2.56 -12.53 23.11
CA LEU A 85 -3.20 -13.59 23.91
C LEU A 85 -4.72 -13.62 23.73
N ASN A 86 -5.36 -12.45 23.59
CA ASN A 86 -6.80 -12.34 23.38
C ASN A 86 -7.26 -12.78 21.98
N SER A 87 -6.36 -12.97 21.01
CA SER A 87 -6.75 -13.48 19.68
C SER A 87 -6.85 -14.99 19.64
N LEU A 88 -6.32 -15.71 20.63
CA LEU A 88 -6.36 -17.18 20.67
C LEU A 88 -7.79 -17.74 20.66
N ASP A 89 -8.74 -17.03 21.26
CA ASP A 89 -10.16 -17.42 21.35
C ASP A 89 -11.05 -16.74 20.28
N GLY A 90 -10.45 -16.15 19.24
CA GLY A 90 -11.17 -15.66 18.06
C GLY A 90 -11.42 -16.74 17.01
N ASP A 91 -12.33 -16.47 16.07
CA ASP A 91 -12.61 -17.30 14.90
C ASP A 91 -11.74 -16.93 13.68
N PHE A 92 -11.75 -17.77 12.63
CA PHE A 92 -11.22 -17.39 11.32
C PHE A 92 -12.03 -16.23 10.72
N VAL A 93 -11.36 -15.16 10.32
CA VAL A 93 -12.00 -13.95 9.78
C VAL A 93 -11.23 -13.40 8.58
N HIS A 94 -11.90 -12.54 7.79
CA HIS A 94 -11.29 -11.83 6.66
C HIS A 94 -10.54 -12.77 5.70
N ASP A 95 -9.23 -12.57 5.53
CA ASP A 95 -8.38 -13.30 4.60
C ASP A 95 -8.21 -14.78 4.99
N ASP A 96 -8.32 -15.14 6.28
CA ASP A 96 -8.18 -16.53 6.76
C ASP A 96 -9.22 -17.47 6.13
N MET A 97 -10.42 -16.94 5.87
CA MET A 97 -11.51 -17.69 5.23
C MET A 97 -11.14 -18.15 3.82
N VAL A 98 -10.32 -17.40 3.10
CA VAL A 98 -9.89 -17.74 1.72
C VAL A 98 -8.51 -18.39 1.72
N ALA A 99 -7.57 -17.91 2.54
CA ALA A 99 -6.19 -18.38 2.57
C ALA A 99 -6.00 -19.70 3.33
N VAL A 100 -6.84 -20.01 4.33
CA VAL A 100 -6.76 -21.21 5.18
C VAL A 100 -7.97 -22.10 4.97
N VAL A 101 -9.18 -21.63 5.26
CA VAL A 101 -10.40 -22.45 5.27
C VAL A 101 -10.81 -22.90 3.87
N GLY A 102 -10.84 -21.96 2.91
CA GLY A 102 -11.21 -22.24 1.51
C GLY A 102 -10.07 -22.73 0.62
N ASN A 103 -8.84 -22.85 1.13
CA ASN A 103 -7.67 -23.14 0.33
C ASN A 103 -7.37 -24.64 0.23
N ARG A 104 -7.59 -25.20 -0.98
CA ARG A 104 -7.34 -26.62 -1.28
C ARG A 104 -5.87 -27.07 -1.15
N ASP A 105 -4.93 -26.13 -1.23
CA ASP A 105 -3.51 -26.42 -0.97
C ASP A 105 -3.25 -26.62 0.54
N VAL A 106 -4.08 -26.04 1.41
CA VAL A 106 -4.02 -26.14 2.88
C VAL A 106 -4.82 -27.34 3.40
N THR A 107 -6.06 -27.54 2.95
CA THR A 107 -6.88 -28.72 3.34
C THR A 107 -6.25 -30.03 2.89
N GLY A 108 -5.44 -29.96 1.83
CA GLY A 108 -4.65 -31.07 1.32
C GLY A 108 -5.28 -31.81 0.12
N GLU A 109 -6.41 -31.32 -0.39
CA GLU A 109 -7.06 -31.79 -1.62
C GLU A 109 -6.10 -31.74 -2.83
N HIS A 110 -5.27 -30.69 -2.92
CA HIS A 110 -4.24 -30.59 -3.93
C HIS A 110 -2.93 -31.29 -3.49
N ALA A 111 -2.18 -31.83 -4.45
CA ALA A 111 -0.86 -32.40 -4.21
C ALA A 111 0.15 -31.33 -3.74
N LEU A 112 1.18 -31.73 -2.98
CA LEU A 112 2.23 -30.81 -2.50
C LEU A 112 2.99 -30.08 -3.62
N SER A 113 2.98 -30.61 -4.85
CA SER A 113 3.55 -29.92 -6.02
C SER A 113 2.77 -28.65 -6.42
N ALA A 114 1.47 -28.58 -6.10
CA ALA A 114 0.61 -27.45 -6.44
C ALA A 114 1.04 -26.15 -5.72
N LEU A 115 1.61 -26.26 -4.52
CA LEU A 115 2.16 -25.14 -3.74
C LEU A 115 3.17 -24.29 -4.54
N TRP A 116 3.89 -24.88 -5.51
CA TRP A 116 4.89 -24.20 -6.33
C TRP A 116 4.33 -23.55 -7.61
N VAL A 117 3.06 -23.83 -7.94
CA VAL A 117 2.39 -23.38 -9.17
C VAL A 117 1.18 -22.49 -8.89
N ASN A 118 0.59 -22.61 -7.70
CA ASN A 118 -0.53 -21.80 -7.23
C ASN A 118 -0.08 -20.52 -6.53
N ASP A 119 -0.99 -19.55 -6.43
CA ASP A 119 -0.86 -18.39 -5.58
C ASP A 119 -1.25 -18.70 -4.12
N PHE A 120 -1.05 -17.73 -3.24
CA PHE A 120 -1.37 -17.81 -1.81
C PHE A 120 -2.82 -18.20 -1.49
N TRP A 121 -3.76 -18.02 -2.43
CA TRP A 121 -5.19 -18.29 -2.27
C TRP A 121 -5.62 -19.63 -2.90
N GLY A 122 -4.67 -20.43 -3.38
CA GLY A 122 -4.93 -21.75 -3.98
C GLY A 122 -5.35 -21.71 -5.44
N ARG A 123 -5.15 -20.58 -6.16
CA ARG A 123 -5.44 -20.47 -7.60
C ARG A 123 -4.17 -20.64 -8.44
N PRO A 124 -4.20 -21.34 -9.59
CA PRO A 124 -3.02 -21.44 -10.46
C PRO A 124 -2.47 -20.07 -10.87
N MET A 125 -1.15 -19.85 -10.76
CA MET A 125 -0.49 -18.59 -11.12
C MET A 125 -0.65 -18.21 -12.60
N ALA A 126 -1.04 -19.14 -13.46
CA ALA A 126 -1.36 -18.89 -14.87
C ALA A 126 -2.75 -18.23 -15.06
N ASP A 127 -3.68 -18.40 -14.12
CA ASP A 127 -5.07 -17.93 -14.23
C ASP A 127 -5.15 -16.39 -14.29
N PRO A 128 -5.86 -15.77 -15.26
CA PRO A 128 -6.07 -14.32 -15.29
C PRO A 128 -6.70 -13.72 -14.02
N GLN A 129 -7.45 -14.50 -13.25
CA GLN A 129 -8.07 -14.13 -11.98
C GLN A 129 -7.23 -14.50 -10.74
N SER A 130 -6.00 -15.01 -10.92
CA SER A 130 -5.05 -15.17 -9.81
C SER A 130 -4.55 -13.80 -9.34
N HIS A 131 -4.41 -13.62 -8.03
CA HIS A 131 -3.83 -12.40 -7.44
C HIS A 131 -2.30 -12.33 -7.62
N LYS A 132 -1.69 -13.34 -8.24
CA LYS A 132 -0.23 -13.48 -8.50
C LYS A 132 0.65 -13.39 -7.24
N SER A 133 0.06 -13.52 -6.06
CA SER A 133 0.73 -13.42 -4.77
C SER A 133 1.39 -14.76 -4.40
N TYR A 134 2.65 -14.94 -4.76
CA TYR A 134 3.37 -16.20 -4.54
C TYR A 134 3.96 -16.31 -3.12
N ARG A 135 3.47 -17.28 -2.32
CA ARG A 135 3.87 -17.48 -0.91
C ARG A 135 3.91 -18.98 -0.51
N PRO A 136 4.63 -19.85 -1.24
CA PRO A 136 4.57 -21.31 -1.09
C PRO A 136 4.89 -21.78 0.35
N LEU A 137 5.87 -21.16 1.00
CA LEU A 137 6.28 -21.53 2.36
C LEU A 137 5.21 -21.20 3.41
N THR A 138 4.46 -20.11 3.25
CA THR A 138 3.36 -19.75 4.16
C THR A 138 2.19 -20.74 4.03
N VAL A 139 1.79 -21.06 2.80
CA VAL A 139 0.74 -22.06 2.54
C VAL A 139 1.18 -23.45 3.04
N LEU A 140 2.46 -23.79 2.88
CA LEU A 140 3.04 -25.02 3.45
C LEU A 140 2.97 -25.04 4.99
N THR A 141 3.26 -23.92 5.69
CA THR A 141 3.09 -23.87 7.14
C THR A 141 1.63 -24.02 7.57
N PHE A 142 0.68 -23.45 6.82
CA PHE A 142 -0.74 -23.65 7.09
C PHE A 142 -1.18 -25.11 6.87
N ARG A 143 -0.73 -25.75 5.78
CA ARG A 143 -0.98 -27.18 5.52
C ARG A 143 -0.37 -28.07 6.60
N ALA A 144 0.86 -27.81 7.01
CA ALA A 144 1.52 -28.54 8.09
C ALA A 144 0.76 -28.39 9.42
N ASN A 145 0.30 -27.17 9.73
CA ASN A 145 -0.50 -26.91 10.93
C ASN A 145 -1.86 -27.63 10.87
N HIS A 146 -2.56 -27.59 9.73
CA HIS A 146 -3.82 -28.30 9.50
C HIS A 146 -3.70 -29.81 9.81
N TYR A 147 -2.62 -30.46 9.37
CA TYR A 147 -2.39 -31.86 9.71
C TYR A 147 -1.97 -32.06 11.18
N ALA A 148 -1.17 -31.16 11.76
CA ALA A 148 -0.69 -31.27 13.13
C ALA A 148 -1.80 -31.08 14.18
N SER A 149 -2.79 -30.23 13.91
CA SER A 149 -3.96 -30.00 14.76
C SER A 149 -5.13 -30.97 14.49
N GLY A 150 -5.05 -31.78 13.44
CA GLY A 150 -6.14 -32.67 13.02
C GLY A 150 -7.28 -31.99 12.26
N GLY A 151 -7.08 -30.76 11.77
CA GLY A 151 -8.04 -30.05 10.93
C GLY A 151 -7.96 -28.52 11.07
N LEU A 152 -9.09 -27.86 10.81
CA LEU A 152 -9.25 -26.40 10.91
C LEU A 152 -9.46 -25.92 12.36
N GLU A 153 -8.53 -26.25 13.25
CA GLU A 153 -8.54 -25.84 14.67
C GLU A 153 -7.95 -24.43 14.85
N VAL A 154 -8.83 -23.44 15.07
CA VAL A 154 -8.47 -22.01 15.05
C VAL A 154 -7.35 -21.66 16.04
N ARG A 155 -7.45 -22.16 17.28
CA ARG A 155 -6.44 -21.96 18.34
C ARG A 155 -5.05 -22.44 17.93
N GLY A 156 -4.96 -23.50 17.12
CA GLY A 156 -3.69 -23.99 16.56
C GLY A 156 -3.04 -22.97 15.62
N PHE A 157 -3.81 -22.43 14.67
CA PHE A 157 -3.33 -21.41 13.73
C PHE A 157 -2.93 -20.12 14.45
N HIS A 158 -3.76 -19.64 15.38
CA HIS A 158 -3.44 -18.44 16.17
C HIS A 158 -2.21 -18.67 17.06
N GLY A 159 -2.10 -19.82 17.74
CA GLY A 159 -0.95 -20.18 18.56
C GLY A 159 0.37 -20.20 17.78
N VAL A 160 0.39 -20.80 16.59
CA VAL A 160 1.58 -20.82 15.71
C VAL A 160 1.92 -19.41 15.22
N ASN A 161 0.93 -18.62 14.80
CA ASN A 161 1.15 -17.25 14.34
C ASN A 161 1.71 -16.35 15.46
N VAL A 162 1.19 -16.46 16.69
CA VAL A 162 1.71 -15.73 17.86
C VAL A 162 3.13 -16.19 18.21
N ALA A 163 3.42 -17.48 18.19
CA ALA A 163 4.77 -18.00 18.44
C ALA A 163 5.80 -17.49 17.40
N LEU A 164 5.43 -17.46 16.13
CA LEU A 164 6.26 -16.89 15.05
C LEU A 164 6.45 -15.37 15.22
N HIS A 165 5.39 -14.65 15.59
CA HIS A 165 5.47 -13.20 15.84
C HIS A 165 6.39 -12.87 17.03
N VAL A 166 6.29 -13.62 18.12
CA VAL A 166 7.21 -13.54 19.28
C VAL A 166 8.65 -13.83 18.85
N ALA A 167 8.89 -14.90 18.09
CA ALA A 167 10.23 -15.26 17.62
C ALA A 167 10.85 -14.18 16.72
N CYS A 168 10.10 -13.63 15.77
CA CYS A 168 10.54 -12.51 14.93
C CYS A 168 10.82 -11.25 15.75
N SER A 169 9.96 -10.93 16.73
CA SER A 169 10.14 -9.78 17.62
C SER A 169 11.40 -9.90 18.47
N VAL A 170 11.68 -11.10 19.01
CA VAL A 170 12.92 -11.42 19.72
C VAL A 170 14.13 -11.28 18.80
N LEU A 171 14.08 -11.84 17.58
CA LEU A 171 15.19 -11.77 16.63
C LEU A 171 15.55 -10.32 16.31
N VAL A 172 14.56 -9.49 15.95
CA VAL A 172 14.76 -8.06 15.65
C VAL A 172 15.29 -7.29 16.87
N ALA A 173 14.85 -7.63 18.09
CA ALA A 173 15.36 -7.01 19.31
C ALA A 173 16.75 -7.51 19.76
N ARG A 174 17.35 -8.48 19.06
CA ARG A 174 18.66 -9.08 19.37
C ARG A 174 19.76 -8.78 18.33
N VAL A 175 19.40 -8.20 17.18
CA VAL A 175 20.28 -7.72 16.09
C VAL A 175 20.73 -6.29 16.36
#